data_AF-G0RPF1-F1
#
_entry.id   AF-G0RPF1-F1
#
_cell.length_a   1.000
_cell.length_b   1.000
_cell.length_c   1.000
_cell.angle_alpha   90.00
_cell.angle_beta   90.00
_cell.angle_gamma   90.00
#
_symmetry.space_group_name_H-M   'P 1'
#
loop_
_entity.id
_entity.type
_entity.pdbx_description
1 polymer ?
#
loop_
_entity_poly.entity_id
_entity_poly.type
_entity_poly.pdbx_seq_one_letter_code
_entity_poly.pdbx_strand_id
1 'polypeptide(L)'
;MGWLNLRADYDEYSDDPRAPWPHSFVVQDMVQAFVTMAMFFPESEIAANVMKLFDHEWEKLRNSAIFDPRERSKTLPDRRSRTSYKFRDPKFWQPWKDLGKTKRYFADVYPMDWSLAVRPIVAKLYRAGIIAPAYLQNDPEIVPGVATAMTEPHRPDKLDLFICYEDPYNRFAPQFPPNFAGPDKWPKLLPRAEAFASKHQNARFALLRLCEFSIHLTVSSRLDVLKPQFGDRVVSRGDLILVMGEDAVDLMKYCTAVTFALQTKPWLREVDLWKSYINVELGLLQELDPFWLD
;
A
#
# COMPACT_ATOMS: atom_id res chain seq x y z
N MET A 1 8.82 21.31 -10.19
CA MET A 1 8.74 20.02 -10.92
C MET A 1 9.62 19.95 -12.17
N GLY A 2 10.19 21.04 -12.70
CA GLY A 2 11.08 20.98 -13.88
C GLY A 2 12.27 20.00 -13.75
N TRP A 3 12.76 19.78 -12.52
CA TRP A 3 13.80 18.79 -12.21
C TRP A 3 13.39 17.32 -12.46
N LEU A 4 12.08 17.03 -12.53
CA LEU A 4 11.58 15.71 -12.93
C LEU A 4 11.64 15.50 -14.45
N ASN A 5 12.05 16.52 -15.22
CA ASN A 5 12.02 16.55 -16.69
C ASN A 5 10.62 16.26 -17.26
N LEU A 6 9.58 16.61 -16.51
CA LEU A 6 8.20 16.52 -16.95
C LEU A 6 7.87 17.74 -17.78
N ARG A 7 7.33 17.50 -18.98
CA ARG A 7 6.77 18.55 -19.84
C ARG A 7 5.26 18.64 -19.61
N ALA A 8 4.71 19.85 -19.76
CA ALA A 8 3.25 20.06 -19.66
C ALA A 8 2.62 20.30 -21.05
N ASP A 9 3.46 20.48 -22.05
CA ASP A 9 3.22 20.90 -23.43
C ASP A 9 3.50 19.75 -24.41
N TYR A 10 3.11 18.53 -24.06
CA TYR A 10 3.31 17.40 -24.94
C TYR A 10 2.29 17.44 -26.10
N ASP A 11 2.77 17.68 -27.32
CA ASP A 11 1.99 17.62 -28.56
C ASP A 11 1.92 16.19 -29.15
N GLU A 12 2.73 15.27 -28.65
CA GLU A 12 2.86 13.89 -29.15
C GLU A 12 2.65 12.87 -28.03
N TYR A 13 1.94 11.78 -28.34
CA TYR A 13 1.76 10.65 -27.43
C TYR A 13 3.04 9.81 -27.36
N SER A 14 3.42 9.36 -26.17
CA SER A 14 4.52 8.41 -26.00
C SER A 14 4.02 6.99 -26.29
N ASP A 15 4.76 6.24 -27.13
CA ASP A 15 4.52 4.82 -27.39
C ASP A 15 4.86 3.92 -26.19
N ASP A 16 5.53 4.44 -25.15
CA ASP A 16 5.78 3.67 -23.92
C ASP A 16 4.50 3.67 -23.06
N PRO A 17 3.82 2.52 -22.87
CA PRO A 17 2.61 2.45 -22.05
C PRO A 17 2.84 2.82 -20.57
N ARG A 18 4.11 2.93 -20.14
CA ARG A 18 4.51 3.35 -18.80
C ARG A 18 4.80 4.84 -18.69
N ALA A 19 4.93 5.55 -19.81
CA ALA A 19 5.09 7.00 -19.80
C ALA A 19 3.88 7.63 -19.12
N PRO A 20 4.07 8.72 -18.33
CA PRO A 20 2.93 9.52 -17.93
C PRO A 20 2.24 9.97 -19.21
N TRP A 21 0.94 9.70 -19.33
CA TRP A 21 0.21 10.15 -20.52
C TRP A 21 0.40 11.66 -20.61
N PRO A 22 0.87 12.18 -21.76
CA PRO A 22 0.70 13.59 -22.01
C PRO A 22 -0.80 13.87 -22.04
N HIS A 23 -1.30 14.61 -21.04
CA HIS A 23 -2.70 14.98 -21.01
C HIS A 23 -2.87 16.41 -20.51
N SER A 24 -3.93 17.06 -21.00
CA SER A 24 -4.28 18.45 -20.71
C SER A 24 -4.46 18.77 -19.21
N PHE A 25 -4.61 17.73 -18.37
CA PHE A 25 -4.78 17.86 -16.92
C PHE A 25 -3.49 17.64 -16.11
N VAL A 26 -2.32 17.47 -16.73
CA VAL A 26 -1.06 17.21 -15.99
C VAL A 26 -0.76 18.32 -14.98
N VAL A 27 -1.06 19.58 -15.32
CA VAL A 27 -0.92 20.72 -14.39
C VAL A 27 -1.87 20.59 -13.20
N GLN A 28 -3.11 20.13 -13.43
CA GLN A 28 -4.07 19.90 -12.35
C GLN A 28 -3.59 18.79 -11.41
N ASP A 29 -3.08 17.68 -11.94
CA ASP A 29 -2.53 16.58 -11.15
C ASP A 29 -1.31 17.03 -10.33
N MET A 30 -0.44 17.88 -10.91
CA MET A 30 0.69 18.47 -10.20
C MET A 30 0.23 19.35 -9.04
N VAL A 31 -0.77 20.21 -9.28
CA VAL A 31 -1.35 21.08 -8.25
C VAL A 31 -2.01 20.25 -7.16
N GLN A 32 -2.76 19.20 -7.51
CA GLN A 32 -3.41 18.31 -6.55
C GLN A 32 -2.39 17.58 -5.68
N ALA A 33 -1.34 16.99 -6.27
CA ALA A 33 -0.27 16.35 -5.52
C ALA A 33 0.46 17.34 -4.59
N PHE A 34 0.70 18.57 -5.07
CA PHE A 34 1.31 19.63 -4.28
C PHE A 34 0.43 20.03 -3.10
N VAL A 35 -0.84 20.35 -3.32
CA VAL A 35 -1.78 20.73 -2.25
C VAL A 35 -1.93 19.60 -1.24
N THR A 36 -2.03 18.35 -1.72
CA THR A 36 -2.14 17.15 -0.87
C THR A 36 -0.97 17.02 0.10
N MET A 37 0.26 17.25 -0.39
CA MET A 37 1.46 17.11 0.44
C MET A 37 1.73 18.36 1.29
N ALA A 38 1.49 19.56 0.76
CA ALA A 38 1.78 20.84 1.41
C ALA A 38 1.15 20.99 2.79
N MET A 39 -0.03 20.41 3.02
CA MET A 39 -0.71 20.44 4.32
C MET A 39 0.12 19.84 5.46
N PHE A 40 1.07 18.95 5.16
CA PHE A 40 1.93 18.29 6.14
C PHE A 40 3.24 19.03 6.40
N PHE A 41 3.48 20.16 5.73
CA PHE A 41 4.70 20.97 5.84
C PHE A 41 4.36 22.43 6.19
N PRO A 42 3.69 22.69 7.32
CA PRO A 42 3.28 24.04 7.72
C PRO A 42 4.45 25.01 7.90
N GLU A 43 5.65 24.52 8.16
CA GLU A 43 6.88 25.29 8.30
C GLU A 43 7.47 25.77 6.95
N SER A 44 7.01 25.22 5.83
CA SER A 44 7.50 25.57 4.51
C SER A 44 6.84 26.85 4.01
N GLU A 45 7.64 27.86 3.66
CA GLU A 45 7.16 29.10 3.04
C GLU A 45 6.38 28.83 1.73
N ILE A 46 6.77 27.78 1.01
CA ILE A 46 6.11 27.38 -0.25
C ILE A 46 4.68 26.87 0.01
N ALA A 47 4.45 26.25 1.17
CA ALA A 47 3.14 25.76 1.57
C ALA A 47 2.21 26.87 2.12
N ALA A 48 2.74 28.09 2.39
CA ALA A 48 2.01 29.14 3.08
C ALA A 48 0.64 29.48 2.45
N ASN A 49 0.55 29.50 1.12
CA ASN A 49 -0.71 29.76 0.42
C ASN A 49 -1.75 28.65 0.63
N VAL A 50 -1.31 27.39 0.69
CA VAL A 50 -2.18 26.24 1.01
C VAL A 50 -2.63 26.33 2.47
N MET A 51 -1.73 26.70 3.38
CA MET A 51 -2.04 26.83 4.80
C MET A 51 -3.06 27.95 5.08
N LYS A 52 -3.04 29.05 4.31
CA LYS A 52 -4.07 30.10 4.38
C LYS A 52 -5.46 29.61 3.99
N LEU A 53 -5.56 28.73 2.99
CA LEU A 53 -6.85 28.12 2.61
C LEU A 53 -7.38 27.19 3.71
N PHE A 54 -6.49 26.65 4.54
CA PHE A 54 -6.81 25.74 5.63
C PHE A 54 -7.43 26.41 6.87
N ASP A 55 -7.63 27.74 6.87
CA ASP A 55 -7.89 28.52 8.09
C ASP A 55 -9.33 28.51 8.61
N HIS A 56 -10.32 28.71 7.74
CA HIS A 56 -11.71 28.84 8.19
C HIS A 56 -12.62 27.68 7.77
N GLU A 57 -12.46 27.14 6.56
CA GLU A 57 -13.37 26.11 6.04
C GLU A 57 -12.97 24.67 6.45
N TRP A 58 -11.76 24.48 6.98
CA TRP A 58 -11.14 23.16 7.18
C TRP A 58 -10.72 22.89 8.62
N GLU A 59 -11.26 23.65 9.58
CA GLU A 59 -10.91 23.55 11.01
C GLU A 59 -11.05 22.12 11.56
N LYS A 60 -12.11 21.41 11.17
CA LYS A 60 -12.32 20.01 11.56
C LYS A 60 -11.20 19.07 11.07
N LEU A 61 -10.72 19.29 9.85
CA LEU A 61 -9.63 18.48 9.27
C LEU A 61 -8.29 18.84 9.92
N ARG A 62 -8.04 20.14 10.14
CA ARG A 62 -6.84 20.64 10.82
C ARG A 62 -6.69 20.08 12.22
N ASN A 63 -7.79 20.03 12.97
CA ASN A 63 -7.83 19.50 14.34
C ASN A 63 -7.96 17.97 14.39
N SER A 64 -7.96 17.30 13.23
CA SER A 64 -8.03 15.83 13.20
C SER A 64 -6.66 15.21 13.47
N ALA A 65 -6.69 13.96 13.92
CA ALA A 65 -5.47 13.21 14.21
C ALA A 65 -4.58 12.97 12.96
N ILE A 66 -5.05 13.27 11.73
CA ILE A 66 -4.26 13.04 10.51
C ILE A 66 -2.90 13.76 10.54
N PHE A 67 -2.85 14.92 11.19
CA PHE A 67 -1.66 15.76 11.37
C PHE A 67 -0.93 15.52 12.70
N ASP A 68 -1.35 14.51 13.47
CA ASP A 68 -0.65 14.07 14.67
C ASP A 68 -0.13 12.63 14.49
N PRO A 69 1.06 12.47 13.86
CA PRO A 69 1.69 11.18 13.65
C PRO A 69 1.93 10.39 14.94
N ARG A 70 2.21 11.07 16.06
CA ARG A 70 2.54 10.44 17.35
C ARG A 70 1.31 9.88 18.04
N GLU A 71 0.18 10.58 17.99
CA GLU A 71 -1.07 10.03 18.50
C GLU A 71 -1.57 8.88 17.63
N ARG A 72 -1.47 9.01 16.30
CA ARG A 72 -1.89 7.95 15.37
C ARG A 72 -1.09 6.66 15.50
N SER A 73 0.21 6.75 15.79
CA SER A 73 1.06 5.56 15.92
C SER A 73 0.66 4.66 17.09
N LYS A 74 -0.03 5.20 18.10
CA LYS A 74 -0.50 4.44 19.28
C LYS A 74 -1.59 3.42 18.94
N THR A 75 -2.30 3.60 17.84
CA THR A 75 -3.39 2.71 17.42
C THR A 75 -3.01 1.94 16.17
N LEU A 76 -3.09 0.62 16.22
CA LEU A 76 -2.94 -0.21 15.03
C LEU A 76 -4.23 -0.18 14.20
N PRO A 77 -4.15 -0.09 12.86
CA PRO A 77 -5.34 -0.15 12.03
C PRO A 77 -5.86 -1.58 12.05
N ASP A 78 -7.18 -1.71 12.23
CA ASP A 78 -7.87 -3.01 12.18
C ASP A 78 -7.87 -3.54 10.74
N ARG A 79 -6.80 -4.24 10.37
CA ARG A 79 -6.60 -4.83 9.05
C ARG A 79 -5.93 -6.20 9.13
N ARG A 80 -6.11 -6.99 8.08
CA ARG A 80 -5.38 -8.25 7.92
C ARG A 80 -3.91 -8.00 7.59
N SER A 81 -3.03 -8.92 7.93
CA SER A 81 -1.66 -8.88 7.41
C SER A 81 -1.64 -9.13 5.91
N ARG A 82 -0.68 -8.51 5.23
CA ARG A 82 -0.50 -8.59 3.76
C ARG A 82 0.02 -9.94 3.26
N THR A 83 0.33 -10.87 4.17
CA THR A 83 0.97 -12.13 3.85
C THR A 83 0.01 -13.01 3.06
N SER A 84 0.34 -13.22 1.77
CA SER A 84 -0.44 -14.08 0.89
C SER A 84 -0.42 -15.53 1.36
N TYR A 85 -1.34 -16.35 0.82
CA TYR A 85 -1.46 -17.77 1.13
C TYR A 85 -0.10 -18.50 1.15
N LYS A 86 0.75 -18.27 0.14
CA LYS A 86 2.02 -18.98 -0.05
C LYS A 86 3.11 -18.61 0.96
N PHE A 87 3.16 -17.35 1.41
CA PHE A 87 4.23 -16.86 2.28
C PHE A 87 3.88 -16.91 3.76
N ARG A 88 2.69 -17.39 4.10
CA ARG A 88 2.23 -17.53 5.48
C ARG A 88 2.80 -18.82 6.08
N ASP A 89 3.02 -18.82 7.39
CA ASP A 89 3.43 -20.03 8.11
C ASP A 89 2.45 -21.18 7.79
N PRO A 90 2.93 -22.35 7.31
CA PRO A 90 2.07 -23.50 7.03
C PRO A 90 1.16 -23.90 8.20
N LYS A 91 1.58 -23.66 9.44
CA LYS A 91 0.78 -23.92 10.66
C LYS A 91 -0.49 -23.09 10.72
N PHE A 92 -0.50 -21.91 10.10
CA PHE A 92 -1.70 -21.08 10.00
C PHE A 92 -2.83 -21.83 9.30
N TRP A 93 -2.51 -22.66 8.29
CA TRP A 93 -3.51 -23.42 7.55
C TRP A 93 -3.89 -24.73 8.23
N GLN A 94 -3.30 -25.08 9.36
CA GLN A 94 -3.52 -26.39 10.00
C GLN A 94 -5.00 -26.64 10.37
N PRO A 95 -5.74 -25.68 10.97
CA PRO A 95 -7.16 -25.89 11.27
C PRO A 95 -7.98 -26.17 10.01
N TRP A 96 -7.67 -25.49 8.90
CA TRP A 96 -8.29 -25.75 7.60
C TRP A 96 -7.96 -27.15 7.08
N LYS A 97 -6.69 -27.55 7.13
CA LYS A 97 -6.24 -28.87 6.68
C LYS A 97 -6.83 -30.01 7.50
N ASP A 98 -7.06 -29.79 8.79
CA ASP A 98 -7.65 -30.79 9.67
C ASP A 98 -9.13 -31.05 9.34
N LEU A 99 -9.88 -30.05 8.87
CA LEU A 99 -11.22 -30.24 8.31
C LEU A 99 -11.19 -31.09 7.03
N GLY A 100 -10.12 -31.01 6.24
CA GLY A 100 -9.95 -31.85 5.03
C GLY A 100 -9.68 -33.33 5.33
N LYS A 101 -9.29 -33.69 6.56
CA LYS A 101 -8.99 -35.09 6.95
C LYS A 101 -10.23 -35.90 7.31
N THR A 102 -11.39 -35.26 7.50
CA THR A 102 -12.62 -35.97 7.85
C THR A 102 -13.25 -36.62 6.62
N LYS A 103 -13.88 -37.79 6.80
CA LYS A 103 -14.68 -38.47 5.76
C LYS A 103 -16.12 -37.94 5.62
N ARG A 104 -16.53 -36.98 6.46
CA ARG A 104 -17.87 -36.38 6.44
C ARG A 104 -17.96 -35.28 5.38
N TYR A 105 -19.18 -34.96 4.96
CA TYR A 105 -19.40 -33.88 4.00
C TYR A 105 -18.99 -32.53 4.59
N PHE A 106 -18.46 -31.67 3.72
CA PHE A 106 -17.95 -30.35 4.10
C PHE A 106 -19.00 -29.48 4.81
N ALA A 107 -20.26 -29.56 4.36
CA ALA A 107 -21.39 -28.87 4.97
C ALA A 107 -21.64 -29.27 6.44
N ASP A 108 -21.23 -30.47 6.84
CA ASP A 108 -21.45 -31.00 8.20
C ASP A 108 -20.30 -30.66 9.16
N VAL A 109 -19.11 -30.41 8.63
CA VAL A 109 -17.88 -30.22 9.43
C VAL A 109 -17.39 -28.78 9.41
N TYR A 110 -17.84 -27.95 8.46
CA TYR A 110 -17.43 -26.56 8.40
C TYR A 110 -17.98 -25.79 9.60
N PRO A 111 -17.13 -25.17 10.44
CA PRO A 111 -17.58 -24.49 11.65
C PRO A 111 -18.60 -23.39 11.36
N MET A 112 -19.66 -23.34 12.17
CA MET A 112 -20.70 -22.32 11.99
C MET A 112 -20.16 -20.91 12.17
N ASP A 113 -19.26 -20.68 13.13
CA ASP A 113 -18.64 -19.37 13.35
C ASP A 113 -17.81 -18.90 12.13
N TRP A 114 -17.16 -19.82 11.42
CA TRP A 114 -16.44 -19.52 10.19
C TRP A 114 -17.41 -19.11 9.07
N SER A 115 -18.57 -19.77 9.01
CA SER A 115 -19.63 -19.45 8.05
C SER A 115 -20.22 -18.06 8.31
N LEU A 116 -20.48 -17.75 9.58
CA LEU A 116 -20.99 -16.46 10.03
C LEU A 116 -19.98 -15.32 9.77
N ALA A 117 -18.68 -15.59 9.86
CA ALA A 117 -17.65 -14.61 9.53
C ALA A 117 -17.50 -14.38 8.01
N VAL A 118 -17.44 -15.46 7.22
CA VAL A 118 -17.10 -15.42 5.79
C VAL A 118 -18.25 -14.92 4.92
N ARG A 119 -19.47 -15.43 5.12
CA ARG A 119 -20.61 -15.16 4.21
C ARG A 119 -20.95 -13.68 4.08
N PRO A 120 -21.02 -12.88 5.16
CA PRO A 120 -21.31 -11.46 5.04
C PRO A 120 -20.23 -10.69 4.27
N ILE A 121 -18.96 -11.08 4.39
CA ILE A 121 -17.84 -10.46 3.67
C ILE A 121 -17.96 -10.78 2.18
N VAL A 122 -18.18 -12.05 1.82
CA VAL A 122 -18.39 -12.47 0.42
C VAL A 122 -19.60 -11.75 -0.19
N ALA A 123 -20.71 -11.63 0.53
CA ALA A 123 -21.89 -10.90 0.07
C ALA A 123 -21.61 -9.40 -0.18
N LYS A 124 -20.80 -8.76 0.68
CA LYS A 124 -20.37 -7.36 0.48
C LYS A 124 -19.47 -7.22 -0.75
N LEU A 125 -18.51 -8.13 -0.94
CA LEU A 125 -17.64 -8.15 -2.12
C LEU A 125 -18.45 -8.34 -3.41
N TYR A 126 -19.45 -9.23 -3.38
CA TYR A 126 -20.35 -9.45 -4.51
C TYR A 126 -21.21 -8.21 -4.81
N ARG A 127 -21.82 -7.62 -3.79
CA ARG A 127 -22.61 -6.39 -3.92
C ARG A 127 -21.78 -5.21 -4.45
N ALA A 128 -20.50 -5.13 -4.08
CA ALA A 128 -19.58 -4.12 -4.56
C ALA A 128 -19.07 -4.37 -5.99
N GLY A 129 -19.42 -5.51 -6.61
CA GLY A 129 -18.95 -5.89 -7.94
C GLY A 129 -17.48 -6.33 -7.98
N ILE A 130 -16.86 -6.60 -6.83
CA ILE A 130 -15.45 -7.04 -6.73
C ILE A 130 -15.31 -8.50 -7.14
N ILE A 131 -16.34 -9.30 -6.85
CA ILE A 131 -16.43 -10.71 -7.24
C ILE A 131 -17.76 -10.96 -7.95
N ALA A 132 -17.81 -11.99 -8.78
CA ALA A 132 -19.01 -12.47 -9.44
C ALA A 132 -18.99 -14.01 -9.53
N PRO A 133 -20.15 -14.66 -9.62
CA PRO A 133 -20.23 -16.07 -9.99
C PRO A 133 -19.47 -16.31 -11.28
N ALA A 134 -18.51 -17.22 -11.23
CA ALA A 134 -17.87 -17.74 -12.43
C ALA A 134 -18.65 -18.99 -12.86
N TYR A 135 -19.22 -18.98 -14.07
CA TYR A 135 -19.86 -20.15 -14.67
C TYR A 135 -18.80 -21.09 -15.26
N LEU A 136 -17.81 -21.45 -14.44
CA LEU A 136 -16.74 -22.36 -14.83
C LEU A 136 -17.13 -23.77 -14.38
N GLN A 137 -16.99 -24.73 -15.28
CA GLN A 137 -17.05 -26.14 -14.89
C GLN A 137 -15.84 -26.46 -13.99
N ASN A 138 -15.97 -27.50 -13.16
CA ASN A 138 -14.84 -28.01 -12.40
C ASN A 138 -13.81 -28.57 -13.38
N ASP A 139 -12.82 -27.74 -13.71
CA ASP A 139 -11.72 -28.09 -14.59
C ASP A 139 -10.53 -28.54 -13.73
N PRO A 140 -9.93 -29.72 -13.98
CA PRO A 140 -8.74 -30.14 -13.28
C PRO A 140 -7.55 -29.18 -13.47
N GLU A 141 -7.55 -28.29 -14.46
CA GLU A 141 -6.57 -27.23 -14.74
C GLU A 141 -6.75 -25.95 -13.92
N ILE A 142 -7.85 -25.85 -13.17
CA ILE A 142 -8.17 -24.70 -12.34
C ILE A 142 -8.05 -25.10 -10.87
N VAL A 143 -7.24 -24.39 -10.10
CA VAL A 143 -7.21 -24.50 -8.63
C VAL A 143 -8.11 -23.41 -8.06
N PRO A 144 -9.39 -23.71 -7.76
CA PRO A 144 -10.27 -22.73 -7.15
C PRO A 144 -9.78 -22.43 -5.74
N GLY A 145 -9.50 -21.15 -5.46
CA GLY A 145 -9.21 -20.72 -4.09
C GLY A 145 -10.43 -20.95 -3.20
N VAL A 146 -10.23 -21.54 -2.02
CA VAL A 146 -11.32 -21.83 -1.08
C VAL A 146 -11.39 -20.75 0.00
N ALA A 147 -12.54 -20.08 0.07
CA ALA A 147 -12.83 -19.13 1.14
C ALA A 147 -12.98 -19.86 2.48
N THR A 148 -12.23 -19.42 3.49
CA THR A 148 -12.20 -19.99 4.83
C THR A 148 -12.05 -18.87 5.87
N ALA A 149 -12.13 -19.19 7.16
CA ALA A 149 -11.98 -18.22 8.24
C ALA A 149 -10.82 -18.56 9.18
N MET A 150 -10.05 -17.55 9.57
CA MET A 150 -8.95 -17.69 10.52
C MET A 150 -8.80 -16.40 11.34
N THR A 151 -8.03 -16.46 12.43
CA THR A 151 -7.62 -15.29 13.22
C THR A 151 -6.14 -15.02 12.98
N GLU A 152 -5.70 -13.79 13.24
CA GLU A 152 -4.29 -13.43 13.18
C GLU A 152 -3.77 -13.09 14.58
N PRO A 153 -2.45 -13.21 14.85
CA PRO A 153 -1.90 -12.97 16.18
C PRO A 153 -2.25 -11.60 16.77
N HIS A 154 -2.31 -10.56 15.94
CA HIS A 154 -2.70 -9.20 16.34
C HIS A 154 -4.22 -8.97 16.40
N ARG A 155 -5.01 -9.97 16.01
CA ARG A 155 -6.48 -9.98 16.02
C ARG A 155 -7.01 -11.35 16.47
N PRO A 156 -6.64 -11.80 17.69
CA PRO A 156 -6.91 -13.17 18.12
C PRO A 156 -8.42 -13.46 18.25
N ASP A 157 -9.23 -12.45 18.54
CA ASP A 157 -10.67 -12.59 18.76
C ASP A 157 -11.53 -12.28 17.53
N LYS A 158 -10.90 -12.02 16.37
CA LYS A 158 -11.62 -11.56 15.17
C LYS A 158 -11.37 -12.46 13.97
N LEU A 159 -12.24 -13.46 13.80
CA LEU A 159 -12.31 -14.27 12.59
C LEU A 159 -12.52 -13.40 11.35
N ASP A 160 -11.78 -13.67 10.29
CA ASP A 160 -11.83 -12.92 9.04
C ASP A 160 -11.78 -13.87 7.83
N LEU A 161 -12.15 -13.36 6.66
CA LEU A 161 -12.09 -14.11 5.40
C LEU A 161 -10.64 -14.31 4.97
N PHE A 162 -10.27 -15.53 4.62
CA PHE A 162 -9.04 -15.89 3.94
C PHE A 162 -9.34 -16.77 2.73
N ILE A 163 -8.47 -16.77 1.73
CA ILE A 163 -8.60 -17.64 0.56
C ILE A 163 -7.39 -18.56 0.53
N CYS A 164 -7.64 -19.87 0.65
CA CYS A 164 -6.63 -20.90 0.55
C CYS A 164 -6.50 -21.35 -0.91
N TYR A 165 -5.35 -21.12 -1.52
CA TYR A 165 -5.04 -21.56 -2.89
C TYR A 165 -4.15 -22.82 -2.87
N GLU A 166 -4.32 -23.67 -1.86
CA GLU A 166 -3.59 -24.94 -1.80
C GLU A 166 -4.03 -25.84 -2.94
N ASP A 167 -3.05 -26.34 -3.71
CA ASP A 167 -3.26 -27.45 -4.62
C ASP A 167 -2.87 -28.75 -3.90
N PRO A 168 -3.83 -29.50 -3.35
CA PRO A 168 -3.54 -30.71 -2.57
C PRO A 168 -2.92 -31.82 -3.42
N TYR A 169 -3.05 -31.76 -4.74
CA TYR A 169 -2.52 -32.77 -5.65
C TYR A 169 -1.21 -32.33 -6.32
N ASN A 170 -0.74 -31.11 -6.06
CA ASN A 170 0.46 -30.52 -6.65
C ASN A 170 0.51 -30.68 -8.19
N ARG A 171 -0.64 -30.52 -8.84
CA ARG A 171 -0.81 -30.56 -10.29
C ARG A 171 -0.32 -29.27 -10.95
N PHE A 172 -0.40 -28.13 -10.23
CA PHE A 172 -0.04 -26.80 -10.70
C PHE A 172 1.05 -26.22 -9.83
N ALA A 173 2.30 -26.62 -10.10
CA ALA A 173 3.45 -25.98 -9.47
C ALA A 173 3.45 -24.48 -9.84
N PRO A 174 3.30 -23.56 -8.87
CA PRO A 174 3.20 -22.13 -9.15
C PRO A 174 4.51 -21.62 -9.77
N GLN A 175 4.46 -21.23 -11.03
CA GLN A 175 5.57 -20.55 -11.71
C GLN A 175 5.44 -19.05 -11.48
N PHE A 176 6.46 -18.46 -10.85
CA PHE A 176 6.53 -17.01 -10.71
C PHE A 176 7.37 -16.41 -11.83
N PRO A 177 7.01 -15.22 -12.33
CA PRO A 177 7.84 -14.55 -13.31
C PRO A 177 9.22 -14.21 -12.68
N PRO A 178 10.31 -14.15 -13.47
CA PRO A 178 11.67 -13.97 -12.94
C PRO A 178 11.87 -12.70 -12.08
N ASN A 179 11.04 -11.68 -12.31
CA ASN A 179 11.04 -10.40 -11.60
C ASN A 179 10.18 -10.39 -10.33
N PHE A 180 9.52 -11.49 -9.97
CA PHE A 180 8.75 -11.58 -8.74
C PHE A 180 9.68 -11.64 -7.53
N ALA A 181 9.56 -10.66 -6.64
CA ALA A 181 10.24 -10.64 -5.34
C ALA A 181 9.24 -10.97 -4.23
N GLY A 182 9.47 -12.09 -3.53
CA GLY A 182 8.72 -12.44 -2.32
C GLY A 182 8.94 -11.43 -1.18
N PRO A 183 8.05 -11.38 -0.19
CA PRO A 183 8.15 -10.45 0.94
C PRO A 183 9.48 -10.51 1.70
N ASP A 184 10.13 -11.67 1.72
CA ASP A 184 11.45 -11.92 2.30
C ASP A 184 12.58 -11.15 1.60
N LYS A 185 12.41 -10.83 0.32
CA LYS A 185 13.38 -10.09 -0.51
C LYS A 185 13.11 -8.59 -0.56
N TRP A 186 12.04 -8.13 0.08
CA TRP A 186 11.67 -6.72 0.07
C TRP A 186 12.65 -5.88 0.88
N PRO A 187 12.91 -4.62 0.48
CA PRO A 187 13.84 -3.76 1.20
C PRO A 187 13.34 -3.44 2.61
N LYS A 188 14.22 -3.56 3.60
CA LYS A 188 13.97 -3.09 4.96
C LYS A 188 14.10 -1.58 4.99
N LEU A 189 13.02 -0.87 5.34
CA LEU A 189 12.96 0.59 5.25
C LEU A 189 13.67 1.29 6.41
N LEU A 190 13.52 0.79 7.65
CA LEU A 190 14.10 1.46 8.83
C LEU A 190 15.64 1.58 8.76
N PRO A 191 16.41 0.52 8.42
CA PRO A 191 17.87 0.65 8.28
C PRO A 191 18.29 1.66 7.21
N ARG A 192 17.47 1.86 6.17
CA ARG A 192 17.72 2.88 5.13
C ARG A 192 17.52 4.28 5.68
N ALA A 193 16.45 4.50 6.45
CA ALA A 193 16.19 5.77 7.12
C ALA A 193 17.31 6.12 8.13
N GLU A 194 17.77 5.15 8.91
CA GLU A 194 18.88 5.32 9.86
C GLU A 194 20.20 5.67 9.16
N ALA A 195 20.54 4.92 8.10
CA ALA A 195 21.73 5.20 7.29
C ALA A 195 21.68 6.59 6.65
N PHE A 196 20.49 7.07 6.27
CA PHE A 196 20.31 8.40 5.72
C PHE A 196 20.45 9.49 6.81
N ALA A 197 19.76 9.34 7.94
CA ALA A 197 19.85 10.27 9.07
C ALA A 197 21.27 10.43 9.62
N SER A 198 22.08 9.37 9.60
CA SER A 198 23.49 9.47 10.04
C SER A 198 24.34 10.43 9.21
N LYS A 199 23.91 10.77 7.98
CA LYS A 199 24.57 11.72 7.08
C LYS A 199 23.93 13.11 7.07
N HIS A 200 22.68 13.22 7.51
CA HIS A 200 21.86 14.42 7.42
C HIS A 200 21.20 14.72 8.76
N GLN A 201 21.72 15.70 9.50
CA GLN A 201 21.29 16.01 10.87
C GLN A 201 19.81 16.44 10.98
N ASN A 202 19.28 17.09 9.94
CA ASN A 202 17.90 17.59 9.90
C ASN A 202 16.96 16.68 9.10
N ALA A 203 17.37 15.44 8.83
CA ALA A 203 16.63 14.53 7.98
C ALA A 203 15.16 14.39 8.40
N ARG A 204 14.26 14.57 7.43
CA ARG A 204 12.83 14.32 7.57
C ARG A 204 12.45 13.12 6.72
N PHE A 205 11.44 12.39 7.17
CA PHE A 205 10.97 11.17 6.53
C PHE A 205 9.47 11.22 6.23
N ALA A 206 9.07 10.50 5.19
CA ALA A 206 7.69 10.11 4.98
C ALA A 206 7.58 8.61 4.64
N LEU A 207 6.61 7.95 5.26
CA LEU A 207 6.14 6.63 4.90
C LEU A 207 4.79 6.78 4.21
N LEU A 208 4.78 6.71 2.88
CA LEU A 208 3.58 6.83 2.07
C LEU A 208 3.02 5.44 1.80
N ARG A 209 1.77 5.20 2.22
CA ARG A 209 1.03 3.97 1.92
C ARG A 209 -0.02 4.23 0.86
N LEU A 210 -0.22 3.25 -0.02
CA LEU A 210 -1.23 3.33 -1.06
C LEU A 210 -2.56 2.71 -0.61
N CYS A 211 -3.67 3.19 -1.19
CA CYS A 211 -5.02 2.69 -0.88
C CYS A 211 -5.24 1.23 -1.32
N GLU A 212 -4.49 0.73 -2.31
CA GLU A 212 -4.66 -0.60 -2.88
C GLU A 212 -3.45 -1.52 -2.64
N PHE A 213 -3.72 -2.78 -2.31
CA PHE A 213 -2.69 -3.78 -1.98
C PHE A 213 -2.17 -4.56 -3.21
N SER A 214 -2.89 -4.62 -4.33
CA SER A 214 -2.57 -5.50 -5.47
C SER A 214 -1.79 -4.82 -6.59
N ILE A 215 -0.82 -3.96 -6.27
CA ILE A 215 -0.25 -3.01 -7.24
C ILE A 215 1.29 -2.95 -7.22
N HIS A 216 1.95 -3.80 -6.43
CA HIS A 216 3.39 -3.72 -6.15
C HIS A 216 4.27 -3.61 -7.40
N LEU A 217 3.98 -4.40 -8.44
CA LEU A 217 4.76 -4.36 -9.69
C LEU A 217 4.60 -3.01 -10.41
N THR A 218 3.37 -2.46 -10.44
CA THR A 218 3.09 -1.19 -11.11
C THR A 218 3.70 0.00 -10.38
N VAL A 219 3.71 -0.03 -9.05
CA VAL A 219 4.33 1.01 -8.20
C VAL A 219 5.84 1.03 -8.41
N SER A 220 6.51 -0.12 -8.27
CA SER A 220 7.96 -0.21 -8.48
C SER A 220 8.34 0.17 -9.91
N SER A 221 7.62 -0.35 -10.92
CA SER A 221 7.88 -0.02 -12.33
C SER A 221 7.79 1.48 -12.59
N ARG A 222 6.83 2.16 -11.96
CA ARG A 222 6.64 3.61 -12.13
C ARG A 222 7.76 4.41 -11.46
N LEU A 223 8.11 4.05 -10.23
CA LEU A 223 9.19 4.73 -9.51
C LEU A 223 10.56 4.48 -10.16
N ASP A 224 10.76 3.32 -10.79
CA ASP A 224 11.98 3.00 -11.54
C ASP A 224 12.20 3.93 -12.74
N VAL A 225 11.14 4.39 -13.42
CA VAL A 225 11.24 5.38 -14.51
C VAL A 225 11.83 6.71 -14.01
N LEU A 226 11.53 7.08 -12.76
CA LEU A 226 11.98 8.32 -12.13
C LEU A 226 13.20 8.11 -11.21
N LYS A 227 13.79 6.91 -11.21
CA LYS A 227 14.96 6.59 -10.41
C LYS A 227 16.17 7.50 -10.66
N PRO A 228 16.45 7.97 -11.90
CA PRO A 228 17.53 8.93 -12.12
C PRO A 228 17.36 10.23 -11.32
N GLN A 229 16.11 10.67 -11.12
CA GLN A 229 15.78 11.86 -10.35
C GLN A 229 15.66 11.56 -8.85
N PHE A 230 15.01 10.45 -8.50
CA PHE A 230 14.82 10.06 -7.10
C PHE A 230 16.10 9.58 -6.41
N GLY A 231 17.05 9.02 -7.15
CA GLY A 231 18.28 8.48 -6.59
C GLY A 231 18.00 7.47 -5.49
N ASP A 232 18.63 7.66 -4.34
CA ASP A 232 18.43 6.86 -3.13
C ASP A 232 17.37 7.45 -2.17
N ARG A 233 16.74 8.58 -2.51
CA ARG A 233 15.78 9.31 -1.66
C ARG A 233 14.42 8.64 -1.56
N VAL A 234 14.08 7.78 -2.51
CA VAL A 234 12.79 7.09 -2.57
C VAL A 234 13.02 5.58 -2.66
N VAL A 235 12.46 4.84 -1.71
CA VAL A 235 12.56 3.38 -1.65
C VAL A 235 11.16 2.79 -1.59
N SER A 236 10.81 1.98 -2.59
CA SER A 236 9.55 1.24 -2.63
C SER A 236 9.70 -0.14 -1.99
N ARG A 237 8.79 -0.44 -1.06
CA ARG A 237 8.56 -1.78 -0.51
C ARG A 237 7.13 -2.23 -0.84
N GLY A 238 6.83 -2.37 -2.12
CA GLY A 238 5.51 -2.84 -2.57
C GLY A 238 4.43 -1.78 -2.35
N ASP A 239 3.64 -1.89 -1.28
CA ASP A 239 2.55 -0.96 -0.93
C ASP A 239 2.98 0.19 0.00
N LEU A 240 4.22 0.16 0.50
CA LEU A 240 4.79 1.19 1.36
C LEU A 240 6.02 1.83 0.68
N ILE A 241 6.09 3.16 0.69
CA ILE A 241 7.17 3.92 0.07
C ILE A 241 7.82 4.78 1.16
N LEU A 242 9.12 4.60 1.36
CA LEU A 242 9.93 5.50 2.17
C LEU A 242 10.44 6.64 1.28
N VAL A 243 10.20 7.86 1.73
CA VAL A 243 10.74 9.09 1.15
C VAL A 243 11.61 9.79 2.19
N MET A 244 12.79 10.24 1.78
CA MET A 244 13.80 10.83 2.64
C MET A 244 14.21 12.20 2.10
N GLY A 245 14.16 13.22 2.94
CA GLY A 245 14.62 14.58 2.62
C GLY A 245 15.66 15.05 3.62
N GLU A 246 16.58 15.90 3.17
CA GLU A 246 17.63 16.47 4.05
C GLU A 246 17.05 17.39 5.13
N ASP A 247 15.91 18.00 4.80
CA ASP A 247 15.08 18.82 5.65
C ASP A 247 13.61 18.70 5.22
N ALA A 248 12.73 19.49 5.84
CA ALA A 248 11.30 19.49 5.54
C ALA A 248 10.97 19.97 4.11
N VAL A 249 11.70 20.95 3.58
CA VAL A 249 11.46 21.53 2.25
C VAL A 249 11.86 20.54 1.17
N ASP A 250 13.01 19.89 1.35
CA ASP A 250 13.48 18.83 0.45
C ASP A 250 12.54 17.62 0.51
N LEU A 251 12.12 17.20 1.71
CA LEU A 251 11.15 16.11 1.85
C LEU A 251 9.83 16.43 1.14
N MET A 252 9.31 17.65 1.29
CA MET A 252 8.07 18.08 0.62
C MET A 252 8.18 17.97 -0.91
N LYS A 253 9.32 18.37 -1.48
CA LYS A 253 9.61 18.25 -2.92
C LYS A 253 9.54 16.79 -3.37
N TYR A 254 10.19 15.86 -2.66
CA TYR A 254 10.17 14.44 -3.01
C TYR A 254 8.79 13.79 -2.78
N CYS A 255 8.10 14.12 -1.68
CA CYS A 255 6.76 13.61 -1.41
C CYS A 255 5.75 14.04 -2.47
N THR A 256 5.82 15.31 -2.90
CA THR A 256 5.00 15.85 -3.98
C THR A 256 5.28 15.12 -5.30
N ALA A 257 6.56 14.89 -5.60
CA ALA A 257 6.98 14.19 -6.81
C ALA A 257 6.51 12.73 -6.83
N VAL A 258 6.65 12.00 -5.72
CA VAL A 258 6.19 10.61 -5.59
C VAL A 258 4.66 10.53 -5.71
N THR A 259 3.94 11.42 -5.02
CA THR A 259 2.47 11.47 -5.07
C THR A 259 1.98 11.72 -6.50
N PHE A 260 2.56 12.72 -7.17
CA PHE A 260 2.28 13.00 -8.58
C PHE A 260 2.59 11.79 -9.48
N ALA A 261 3.75 11.15 -9.30
CA ALA A 261 4.17 10.02 -10.13
C ALA A 261 3.20 8.83 -10.05
N LEU A 262 2.54 8.64 -8.91
CA LEU A 262 1.64 7.52 -8.63
C LEU A 262 0.18 7.83 -8.98
N GLN A 263 -0.26 9.08 -8.81
CA GLN A 263 -1.63 9.51 -9.10
C GLN A 263 -1.86 9.79 -10.59
N THR A 264 -0.82 10.14 -11.32
CA THR A 264 -0.93 10.43 -12.76
C THR A 264 -1.34 9.22 -13.58
N LYS A 265 -2.12 9.46 -14.64
CA LYS A 265 -2.52 8.41 -15.59
C LYS A 265 -1.28 7.76 -16.24
N PRO A 266 -1.30 6.43 -16.46
CA PRO A 266 -2.45 5.52 -16.35
C PRO A 266 -2.65 4.91 -14.96
N TRP A 267 -1.82 5.25 -13.98
CA TRP A 267 -1.65 4.44 -12.78
C TRP A 267 -2.69 4.73 -11.68
N LEU A 268 -3.25 5.95 -11.62
CA LEU A 268 -4.37 6.36 -10.75
C LEU A 268 -4.31 5.77 -9.34
N ARG A 269 -3.13 5.77 -8.71
CA ARG A 269 -2.93 5.23 -7.36
C ARG A 269 -3.01 6.35 -6.34
N GLU A 270 -3.89 6.18 -5.37
CA GLU A 270 -4.06 7.16 -4.30
C GLU A 270 -3.18 6.82 -3.09
N VAL A 271 -2.58 7.85 -2.50
CA VAL A 271 -1.90 7.78 -1.21
C VAL A 271 -2.95 7.82 -0.11
N ASP A 272 -2.97 6.80 0.73
CA ASP A 272 -3.80 6.73 1.92
C ASP A 272 -3.15 7.57 3.04
N LEU A 273 -3.55 8.83 3.17
CA LEU A 273 -3.02 9.75 4.16
C LEU A 273 -3.25 9.27 5.61
N TRP A 274 -4.32 8.50 5.86
CA TRP A 274 -4.65 7.92 7.17
C TRP A 274 -3.81 6.69 7.52
N LYS A 275 -3.10 6.11 6.55
CA LYS A 275 -2.12 5.04 6.78
C LYS A 275 -0.68 5.47 6.46
N SER A 276 -0.48 6.75 6.17
CA SER A 276 0.82 7.35 5.89
C SER A 276 1.30 8.19 7.07
N TYR A 277 2.63 8.29 7.22
CA TYR A 277 3.30 9.17 8.15
C TYR A 277 4.12 10.16 7.33
N ILE A 278 3.83 11.45 7.42
CA ILE A 278 4.44 12.47 6.55
C ILE A 278 5.09 13.53 7.42
N ASN A 279 6.27 13.98 7.00
CA ASN A 279 7.07 14.98 7.69
C ASN A 279 7.41 14.61 9.15
N VAL A 280 7.97 13.42 9.34
CA VAL A 280 8.31 12.87 10.65
C VAL A 280 9.82 12.75 10.84
N GLU A 281 10.25 12.71 12.10
CA GLU A 281 11.64 12.49 12.49
C GLU A 281 11.95 11.01 12.56
N LEU A 282 13.25 10.65 12.48
CA LEU A 282 13.70 9.27 12.61
C LEU A 282 13.20 8.61 13.90
N GLY A 283 13.18 9.36 15.02
CA GLY A 283 12.74 8.83 16.31
C GLY A 283 11.33 8.25 16.26
N LEU A 284 10.40 8.92 15.57
CA LEU A 284 9.06 8.36 15.38
C LEU A 284 9.12 7.04 14.59
N LEU A 285 9.89 6.98 13.51
CA LEU A 285 10.00 5.77 12.70
C LEU A 285 10.54 4.58 13.51
N GLN A 286 11.47 4.82 14.42
CA GLN A 286 12.02 3.79 15.31
C GLN A 286 11.01 3.33 16.37
N GLU A 287 10.11 4.23 16.79
CA GLU A 287 9.04 3.94 17.76
C GLU A 287 7.80 3.29 17.11
N LEU A 288 7.67 3.32 15.78
CA LEU A 288 6.54 2.69 15.10
C LEU A 288 6.52 1.19 15.35
N ASP A 289 5.34 0.67 15.66
CA ASP A 289 5.11 -0.77 15.71
C ASP A 289 5.58 -1.40 14.37
N PRO A 290 6.31 -2.54 14.40
CA PRO A 290 6.76 -3.22 13.20
C PRO A 290 5.64 -3.46 12.17
N PHE A 291 4.38 -3.59 12.59
CA PHE A 291 3.23 -3.69 11.70
C PHE A 291 3.07 -2.53 10.70
N TRP A 292 3.56 -1.34 11.03
CA TRP A 292 3.59 -0.18 10.13
C TRP A 292 4.76 -0.25 9.15
N LEU A 293 5.88 -0.83 9.60
CA LEU A 293 7.14 -0.92 8.88
C LEU A 293 7.36 -2.24 8.16
N ASP A 294 6.56 -3.26 8.39
CA ASP A 294 6.60 -4.52 7.68
C ASP A 294 5.60 -4.47 6.53
#